data_AF-A0A7Y5D8R4-F1
#
_entry.id   AF-A0A7Y5D8R4-F1
#
_cell.length_a   1.000
_cell.length_b   1.000
_cell.length_c   1.000
_cell.angle_alpha   90.00
_cell.angle_beta   90.00
_cell.angle_gamma   90.00
#
_symmetry.space_group_name_H-M   'P 1'
#
loop_
_entity.id
_entity.type
_entity.pdbx_description
1 polymer ?
#
loop_
_entity_poly.entity_id
_entity_poly.type
_entity_poly.pdbx_seq_one_letter_code
_entity_poly.pdbx_strand_id
1 'polypeptide(L)'
;MKIKPIHIGLAIAAVLTLTLWMSARHRKDAFVESLDIPAETPAPAPVSTDPKQAALEATPEAQAYRSRLAFEQQARAFLRDAPKLDANARLERARAISREIDRREQARELSAGDAVVLRIGLIQAAVLDDSERVRQSQAIVDRYRKQTAERQAAFQEQQRRDTQFQKYKAREAQIVNEVLAMTSYPGGMSRDDYLRVRLQEARQSIYGTQSPPPTP
;
A
#
# COMPACT_ATOMS: atom_id res chain seq x y z
N MET A 1 -15.06 -37.18 32.36
CA MET A 1 -14.53 -35.87 32.81
C MET A 1 -13.84 -35.18 31.63
N LYS A 2 -14.15 -33.90 31.40
CA LYS A 2 -13.55 -33.05 30.36
C LYS A 2 -12.26 -32.44 30.89
N ILE A 3 -11.15 -32.53 30.16
CA ILE A 3 -9.93 -31.74 30.43
C ILE A 3 -9.47 -31.11 29.11
N LYS A 4 -9.26 -29.79 29.15
CA LYS A 4 -8.86 -28.93 28.03
C LYS A 4 -7.34 -28.98 27.81
N PRO A 5 -6.82 -28.80 26.59
CA PRO A 5 -5.40 -28.60 26.34
C PRO A 5 -5.01 -27.12 26.52
N ILE A 6 -3.92 -26.88 27.25
CA ILE A 6 -3.30 -25.57 27.46
C ILE A 6 -1.82 -25.67 27.07
N HIS A 7 -1.44 -24.82 26.11
CA HIS A 7 -0.12 -24.25 25.79
C HIS A 7 1.13 -25.16 25.78
N ILE A 8 1.58 -25.55 24.58
CA ILE A 8 3.02 -25.71 24.29
C ILE A 8 3.31 -24.93 23.02
N GLY A 9 3.74 -23.69 23.21
CA GLY A 9 4.09 -22.75 22.14
C GLY A 9 4.95 -21.63 22.70
N LEU A 10 5.97 -21.98 23.50
CA LEU A 10 6.87 -21.00 24.08
C LEU A 10 8.25 -21.61 24.38
N ALA A 11 8.95 -22.10 23.36
CA ALA A 11 10.34 -22.54 23.53
C ALA A 11 11.26 -22.34 22.31
N ILE A 12 10.86 -21.58 21.29
CA ILE A 12 11.72 -21.28 20.11
C ILE A 12 12.01 -19.76 19.96
N ALA A 13 11.47 -18.90 20.84
CA ALA A 13 11.62 -17.45 20.70
C ALA A 13 12.90 -16.86 21.34
N ALA A 14 13.66 -17.62 22.14
CA ALA A 14 14.75 -17.06 22.94
C ALA A 14 16.16 -17.14 22.29
N VAL A 15 16.32 -17.89 21.19
CA VAL A 15 17.63 -18.01 20.49
C VAL A 15 17.74 -17.06 19.29
N LEU A 16 16.62 -16.54 18.78
CA LEU A 16 16.60 -15.60 17.64
C LEU A 16 16.76 -14.12 18.03
N THR A 17 16.73 -13.79 19.33
CA THR A 17 16.85 -12.39 19.79
C THR A 17 18.31 -11.94 19.94
N LEU A 18 19.27 -12.85 20.07
CA LEU A 18 20.68 -12.46 20.23
C LEU A 18 21.44 -12.31 18.90
N THR A 19 21.04 -13.05 17.85
CA THR A 19 21.63 -12.92 16.50
C THR A 19 21.15 -11.67 15.75
N LEU A 20 20.04 -11.07 16.18
CA LEU A 20 19.49 -9.86 15.54
C LEU A 20 20.22 -8.57 15.94
N TRP A 21 20.88 -8.53 17.11
CA TRP A 21 21.49 -7.30 17.62
C TRP A 21 22.87 -7.01 17.01
N MET A 22 23.63 -8.04 16.60
CA MET A 22 24.87 -7.86 15.83
C MET A 22 24.63 -7.62 14.34
N SER A 23 23.48 -8.00 13.80
CA SER A 23 23.10 -7.79 12.40
C SER A 23 22.65 -6.36 12.08
N ALA A 24 22.27 -5.58 13.10
CA ALA A 24 21.71 -4.23 12.92
C ALA A 24 22.78 -3.14 12.69
N ARG A 25 24.04 -3.38 13.07
CA ARG A 25 25.15 -2.46 12.77
C ARG A 25 25.62 -2.58 11.31
N HIS A 26 25.78 -3.79 10.80
CA HIS A 26 26.21 -4.00 9.41
C HIS A 26 25.15 -3.66 8.35
N ARG A 27 23.86 -3.64 8.71
CA ARG A 27 22.79 -3.22 7.78
C ARG A 27 22.69 -1.71 7.57
N LYS A 28 23.28 -0.89 8.45
CA LYS A 28 23.33 0.56 8.22
C LYS A 28 24.27 0.89 7.07
N ASP A 29 25.42 0.23 7.00
CA ASP A 29 26.42 0.48 5.97
C ASP A 29 25.95 -0.04 4.60
N ALA A 30 25.40 -1.27 4.56
CA ALA A 30 24.92 -1.86 3.30
C ALA A 30 23.68 -1.16 2.72
N PHE A 31 22.81 -0.56 3.55
CA PHE A 31 21.65 0.21 3.05
C PHE A 31 22.08 1.58 2.52
N VAL A 32 23.04 2.24 3.17
CA VAL A 32 23.59 3.52 2.73
C VAL A 32 24.37 3.36 1.42
N GLU A 33 25.12 2.26 1.25
CA GLU A 33 25.86 1.97 0.03
C GLU A 33 24.95 1.57 -1.15
N SER A 34 23.82 0.89 -0.88
CA SER A 34 22.81 0.57 -1.91
C SER A 34 21.97 1.77 -2.37
N LEU A 35 22.07 2.91 -1.67
CA LEU A 35 21.40 4.16 -2.02
C LEU A 35 22.30 5.14 -2.78
N ASP A 36 23.57 4.78 -2.99
CA ASP A 36 24.53 5.57 -3.76
C ASP A 36 24.37 5.28 -5.27
N ILE A 37 23.16 5.55 -5.77
CA ILE A 37 22.96 5.84 -7.18
C ILE A 37 23.52 7.25 -7.36
N PRO A 38 24.46 7.51 -8.29
CA PRO A 38 24.98 8.85 -8.50
C PRO A 38 23.80 9.77 -8.72
N ALA A 39 23.60 10.69 -7.78
CA ALA A 39 22.61 11.73 -7.87
C ALA A 39 23.11 12.72 -8.91
N GLU A 40 22.85 12.41 -10.19
CA GLU A 40 22.74 13.43 -11.21
C GLU A 40 21.59 14.32 -10.77
N THR A 41 21.95 15.38 -10.06
CA THR A 41 21.03 16.42 -9.65
C THR A 41 20.63 17.11 -10.95
N PRO A 42 19.39 16.99 -11.45
CA PRO A 42 19.00 17.81 -12.58
C PRO A 42 19.02 19.23 -12.02
N ALA A 43 19.91 20.07 -12.55
CA ALA A 43 19.85 21.50 -12.31
C ALA A 43 18.41 21.97 -12.58
N PRO A 44 17.86 22.92 -11.81
CA PRO A 44 16.57 23.50 -12.13
C PRO A 44 16.63 24.00 -13.58
N ALA A 45 15.80 23.42 -14.44
CA ALA A 45 15.77 23.80 -15.84
C ALA A 45 15.52 25.32 -15.93
N PRO A 46 16.28 26.06 -16.75
CA PRO A 46 16.04 27.48 -16.94
C PRO A 46 14.60 27.67 -17.44
N VAL A 47 13.90 28.66 -16.90
CA VAL A 47 12.60 29.09 -17.41
C VAL A 47 12.78 29.44 -18.89
N SER A 48 12.24 28.59 -19.76
CA SER A 48 12.30 28.79 -21.20
C SER A 48 11.52 30.03 -21.60
N THR A 49 12.15 30.94 -22.35
CA THR A 49 11.50 32.12 -22.92
C THR A 49 10.70 31.81 -24.21
N ASP A 50 10.66 30.55 -24.64
CA ASP A 50 9.82 30.12 -25.77
C ASP A 50 8.36 29.96 -25.31
N PRO A 51 7.40 30.74 -25.87
CA PRO A 51 6.00 30.67 -25.48
C PRO A 51 5.37 29.29 -25.68
N LYS A 52 5.88 28.47 -26.61
CA LYS A 52 5.39 27.08 -26.77
C LYS A 52 5.85 26.17 -25.63
N GLN A 53 7.06 26.36 -25.13
CA GLN A 53 7.56 25.61 -23.96
C GLN A 53 6.87 26.07 -22.68
N ALA A 54 6.67 27.38 -22.52
CA ALA A 54 5.90 27.93 -21.40
C ALA A 54 4.46 27.38 -21.36
N ALA A 55 3.82 27.20 -22.52
CA ALA A 55 2.49 26.59 -22.61
C ALA A 55 2.50 25.10 -22.22
N LEU A 56 3.52 24.33 -22.63
CA LEU A 56 3.68 22.92 -22.23
C LEU A 56 3.93 22.77 -20.73
N GLU A 57 4.70 23.68 -20.13
CA GLU A 57 4.92 23.71 -18.69
C GLU A 57 3.66 24.08 -17.90
N ALA A 58 2.78 24.90 -18.47
CA ALA A 58 1.53 25.28 -17.83
C ALA A 58 0.47 24.15 -17.80
N THR A 59 0.73 23.02 -18.47
CA THR A 59 -0.20 21.87 -18.46
C THR A 59 -0.38 21.29 -17.05
N PRO A 60 -1.58 20.79 -16.71
CA PRO A 60 -1.84 20.13 -15.42
C PRO A 60 -0.87 18.97 -15.14
N GLU A 61 -0.50 18.20 -16.16
CA GLU A 61 0.43 17.07 -16.05
C GLU A 61 1.84 17.54 -15.68
N ALA A 62 2.35 18.60 -16.32
CA ALA A 62 3.65 19.17 -15.98
C ALA A 62 3.66 19.76 -14.56
N GLN A 63 2.56 20.39 -14.12
CA GLN A 63 2.42 20.88 -12.75
C GLN A 63 2.38 19.74 -11.73
N ALA A 64 1.64 18.66 -12.01
CA ALA A 64 1.57 17.48 -11.14
C ALA A 64 2.95 16.81 -11.00
N TYR A 65 3.69 16.68 -12.10
CA TYR A 65 5.05 16.14 -12.09
C TYR A 65 6.00 17.01 -11.27
N ARG A 66 6.02 18.33 -11.49
CA ARG A 66 6.87 19.26 -10.71
C ARG A 66 6.52 19.25 -9.23
N SER A 67 5.23 19.21 -8.91
CA SER A 67 4.74 19.09 -7.53
C SER A 67 5.26 17.82 -6.87
N ARG A 68 5.21 16.68 -7.56
CA ARG A 68 5.75 15.40 -7.07
C ARG A 68 7.26 15.49 -6.80
N LEU A 69 8.04 16.01 -7.74
CA LEU A 69 9.49 16.17 -7.56
C LEU A 69 9.82 17.06 -6.37
N ALA A 70 9.12 18.19 -6.22
CA ALA A 70 9.33 19.10 -5.10
C ALA A 70 9.07 18.43 -3.75
N PHE A 71 7.99 17.63 -3.65
CA PHE A 71 7.69 16.87 -2.44
C PHE A 71 8.75 15.81 -2.12
N GLU A 72 9.17 15.03 -3.12
CA GLU A 72 10.22 14.01 -2.94
C GLU A 72 11.54 14.63 -2.47
N GLN A 73 11.94 15.76 -3.08
CA GLN A 73 13.13 16.51 -2.68
C GLN A 73 12.99 17.05 -1.25
N GLN A 74 11.84 17.63 -0.90
CA GLN A 74 11.59 18.16 0.43
C GLN A 74 11.65 17.07 1.51
N ALA A 75 11.00 15.93 1.26
CA ALA A 75 11.00 14.80 2.18
C ALA A 75 12.42 14.24 2.37
N ARG A 76 13.15 14.02 1.27
CA ARG A 76 14.54 13.53 1.31
C ARG A 76 15.47 14.50 2.05
N ALA A 77 15.38 15.79 1.74
CA ALA A 77 16.18 16.82 2.40
C ALA A 77 15.90 16.86 3.91
N PHE A 78 14.63 16.77 4.31
CA PHE A 78 14.29 16.71 5.72
C PHE A 78 14.87 15.48 6.42
N LEU A 79 14.72 14.27 5.85
CA LEU A 79 15.24 13.05 6.46
C LEU A 79 16.77 13.10 6.62
N ARG A 80 17.49 13.69 5.66
CA ARG A 80 18.95 13.89 5.71
C ARG A 80 19.35 14.92 6.76
N ASP A 81 18.67 16.07 6.79
CA ASP A 81 19.12 17.24 7.54
C ASP A 81 18.45 17.37 8.91
N ALA A 82 17.44 16.57 9.24
CA ALA A 82 16.73 16.59 10.53
C ALA A 82 17.66 16.57 11.76
N PRO A 83 18.76 15.77 11.81
CA PRO A 83 19.68 15.78 12.94
C PRO A 83 20.37 17.13 13.17
N LYS A 84 20.52 17.94 12.10
CA LYS A 84 21.16 19.27 12.14
C LYS A 84 20.20 20.38 12.57
N LEU A 85 18.91 20.08 12.69
CA LEU A 85 17.88 21.03 13.09
C LEU A 85 17.66 20.98 14.60
N ASP A 86 17.36 22.13 15.18
CA ASP A 86 16.81 22.22 16.53
C ASP A 86 15.44 21.51 16.62
N ALA A 87 15.03 21.19 17.85
CA ALA A 87 13.85 20.38 18.10
C ALA A 87 12.55 21.01 17.54
N ASN A 88 12.41 22.34 17.63
CA ASN A 88 11.21 23.03 17.17
C ASN A 88 11.15 23.05 15.64
N ALA A 89 12.25 23.43 14.97
CA ALA A 89 12.30 23.44 13.51
C ALA A 89 12.10 22.04 12.91
N ARG A 90 12.61 21.01 13.59
CA ARG A 90 12.46 19.62 13.19
C ARG A 90 11.00 19.16 13.25
N LEU A 91 10.31 19.44 14.36
CA LEU A 91 8.89 19.10 14.52
C LEU A 91 8.00 19.86 13.54
N GLU A 92 8.25 21.15 13.32
CA GLU A 92 7.48 21.97 12.38
C GLU A 92 7.64 21.46 10.94
N ARG A 93 8.86 21.12 10.52
CA ARG A 93 9.09 20.53 9.18
C ARG A 93 8.44 19.16 9.04
N ALA A 94 8.52 18.30 10.05
CA ALA A 94 7.84 17.01 10.04
C ALA A 94 6.32 17.15 9.89
N ARG A 95 5.72 18.11 10.61
CA ARG A 95 4.27 18.43 10.51
C ARG A 95 3.90 18.94 9.12
N ALA A 96 4.72 19.81 8.52
CA ALA A 96 4.49 20.32 7.18
C ALA A 96 4.48 19.19 6.14
N ILE A 97 5.49 18.29 6.19
CA ILE A 97 5.56 17.14 5.28
C ILE A 97 4.41 16.17 5.55
N SER A 98 4.02 15.97 6.82
CA SER A 98 2.87 15.12 7.15
C SER A 98 1.56 15.62 6.55
N ARG A 99 1.30 16.94 6.57
CA ARG A 99 0.11 17.52 5.92
C ARG A 99 0.13 17.31 4.41
N GLU A 100 1.31 17.39 3.80
CA GLU A 100 1.46 17.15 2.38
C GLU A 100 1.26 15.68 2.01
N ILE A 101 1.70 14.74 2.86
CA ILE A 101 1.36 13.31 2.75
C ILE A 101 -0.15 13.12 2.78
N ASP A 102 -0.85 13.75 3.74
CA ASP A 102 -2.31 13.64 3.86
C ASP A 102 -3.02 14.15 2.59
N ARG A 103 -2.61 15.31 2.07
CA ARG A 103 -3.16 15.88 0.82
C ARG A 103 -2.98 14.93 -0.36
N ARG A 104 -1.77 14.40 -0.55
CA ARG A 104 -1.42 13.51 -1.68
C ARG A 104 -2.12 12.17 -1.61
N GLU A 105 -2.27 11.63 -0.41
CA GLU A 105 -3.00 10.38 -0.19
C GLU A 105 -4.49 10.56 -0.51
N GLN A 106 -5.10 11.67 -0.09
CA GLN A 106 -6.49 12.01 -0.43
C GLN A 106 -6.69 12.19 -1.94
N ALA A 107 -5.71 12.81 -2.61
CA ALA A 107 -5.69 12.99 -4.07
C ALA A 107 -5.37 11.70 -4.84
N ARG A 108 -5.10 10.57 -4.15
CA ARG A 108 -4.63 9.30 -4.75
C ARG A 108 -3.32 9.41 -5.53
N GLU A 109 -2.53 10.45 -5.27
CA GLU A 109 -1.17 10.62 -5.79
C GLU A 109 -0.14 9.78 -5.02
N LEU A 110 -0.49 9.38 -3.79
CA LEU A 110 0.34 8.59 -2.90
C LEU A 110 -0.47 7.40 -2.37
N SER A 111 0.11 6.20 -2.42
CA SER A 111 -0.55 5.02 -1.88
C SER A 111 -0.57 5.03 -0.35
N ALA A 112 -1.55 4.34 0.24
CA ALA A 112 -1.62 4.18 1.69
C ALA A 112 -0.35 3.52 2.28
N GLY A 113 0.25 2.57 1.54
CA GLY A 113 1.48 1.89 1.96
C GLY A 113 2.67 2.83 2.01
N ASP A 114 2.87 3.61 0.94
CA ASP A 114 3.97 4.59 0.86
C ASP A 114 3.79 5.69 1.91
N ALA A 115 2.55 6.14 2.12
CA ALA A 115 2.23 7.14 3.13
C ALA A 115 2.55 6.65 4.55
N VAL A 116 2.38 5.36 4.86
CA VAL A 116 2.79 4.79 6.16
C VAL A 116 4.32 4.82 6.30
N VAL A 117 5.05 4.37 5.28
CA VAL A 117 6.52 4.34 5.31
C VAL A 117 7.09 5.74 5.51
N LEU A 118 6.59 6.72 4.76
CA LEU A 118 7.01 8.12 4.89
C LEU A 118 6.72 8.68 6.28
N ARG A 119 5.52 8.47 6.83
CA ARG A 119 5.18 8.95 8.18
C ARG A 119 6.06 8.32 9.26
N ILE A 120 6.37 7.03 9.15
CA ILE A 120 7.32 6.37 10.06
C ILE A 120 8.71 7.02 9.91
N GLY A 121 9.19 7.24 8.69
CA GLY A 121 10.46 7.94 8.45
C GLY A 121 10.49 9.34 9.07
N LEU A 122 9.39 10.10 8.97
CA LEU A 122 9.27 11.42 9.61
C LEU A 122 9.35 11.32 11.13
N ILE A 123 8.66 10.36 11.75
CA ILE A 123 8.74 10.13 13.20
C ILE A 123 10.18 9.78 13.62
N GLN A 124 10.83 8.89 12.87
CA GLN A 124 12.20 8.47 13.15
C GLN A 124 13.20 9.62 13.09
N ALA A 125 12.99 10.56 12.17
CA ALA A 125 13.80 11.75 12.01
C ALA A 125 13.46 12.85 13.02
N ALA A 126 12.17 13.01 13.38
CA ALA A 126 11.67 14.13 14.14
C ALA A 126 11.71 13.96 15.66
N VAL A 127 11.46 12.75 16.14
CA VAL A 127 11.32 12.45 17.57
C VAL A 127 12.66 11.94 18.10
N LEU A 128 13.14 12.54 19.19
CA LEU A 128 14.44 12.21 19.79
C LEU A 128 14.37 10.98 20.70
N ASP A 129 13.27 10.80 21.43
CA ASP A 129 13.12 9.68 22.35
C ASP A 129 12.75 8.39 21.62
N ASP A 130 13.49 7.31 21.91
CA ASP A 130 13.33 6.01 21.25
C ASP A 130 11.98 5.36 21.59
N SER A 131 11.56 5.46 22.84
CA SER A 131 10.29 4.88 23.28
C SER A 131 9.11 5.58 22.62
N GLU A 132 9.19 6.91 22.50
CA GLU A 132 8.23 7.74 21.82
C GLU A 132 8.19 7.45 20.30
N ARG A 133 9.36 7.29 19.67
CA ARG A 133 9.45 6.90 18.25
C ARG A 133 8.72 5.61 17.97
N VAL A 134 8.96 4.57 18.78
CA VAL A 134 8.31 3.27 18.64
C VAL A 134 6.80 3.41 18.85
N ARG A 135 6.39 4.10 19.92
CA ARG A 135 4.96 4.30 20.23
C ARG A 135 4.21 5.00 19.11
N GLN A 136 4.75 6.11 18.60
CA GLN A 136 4.11 6.86 17.51
C GLN A 136 4.10 6.08 16.20
N SER A 137 5.19 5.39 15.87
CA SER A 137 5.27 4.56 14.65
C SER A 137 4.23 3.44 14.68
N GLN A 138 4.08 2.78 15.84
CA GLN A 138 3.08 1.74 16.04
C GLN A 138 1.65 2.28 15.92
N ALA A 139 1.38 3.46 16.48
CA ALA A 139 0.08 4.12 16.35
C ALA A 139 -0.31 4.41 14.90
N ILE A 140 0.66 4.78 14.04
CA ILE A 140 0.41 4.94 12.59
C ILE A 140 -0.01 3.60 11.98
N VAL A 141 0.75 2.53 12.21
CA VAL A 141 0.43 1.21 11.66
C VAL A 141 -0.95 0.73 12.10
N ASP A 142 -1.28 0.87 13.38
CA ASP A 142 -2.56 0.40 13.91
C ASP A 142 -3.75 1.19 13.39
N ARG A 143 -3.60 2.51 13.23
CA ARG A 143 -4.60 3.34 12.57
C ARG A 143 -4.90 2.84 11.16
N TYR A 144 -3.86 2.56 10.36
CA TYR A 144 -4.03 2.07 9.00
C TYR A 144 -4.66 0.69 8.94
N ARG A 145 -4.26 -0.22 9.84
CA ARG A 145 -4.88 -1.55 9.97
C ARG A 145 -6.37 -1.43 10.26
N LYS A 146 -6.75 -0.58 11.21
CA LYS A 146 -8.14 -0.33 11.57
C LYS A 146 -8.95 0.20 10.37
N GLN A 147 -8.45 1.23 9.68
CA GLN A 147 -9.12 1.80 8.51
C GLN A 147 -9.27 0.80 7.35
N THR A 148 -8.28 -0.08 7.15
CA THR A 148 -8.38 -1.15 6.14
C THR A 148 -9.39 -2.21 6.55
N ALA A 149 -9.39 -2.61 7.82
CA ALA A 149 -10.37 -3.57 8.34
C ALA A 149 -11.81 -3.04 8.23
N GLU A 150 -12.04 -1.77 8.52
CA GLU A 150 -13.34 -1.11 8.38
C GLU A 150 -13.81 -1.10 6.92
N ARG A 151 -12.94 -0.70 5.98
CA ARG A 151 -13.27 -0.73 4.55
C ARG A 151 -13.55 -2.14 4.06
N GLN A 152 -12.76 -3.12 4.51
CA GLN A 152 -12.94 -4.52 4.16
C GLN A 152 -14.27 -5.07 4.70
N ALA A 153 -14.63 -4.73 5.94
CA ALA A 153 -15.91 -5.12 6.53
C ALA A 153 -17.09 -4.47 5.81
N ALA A 154 -17.00 -3.18 5.47
CA ALA A 154 -18.03 -2.48 4.71
C ALA A 154 -18.24 -3.10 3.31
N PHE A 155 -17.15 -3.44 2.62
CA PHE A 155 -17.20 -4.12 1.33
C PHE A 155 -17.81 -5.53 1.43
N GLN A 156 -17.45 -6.30 2.47
CA GLN A 156 -18.07 -7.61 2.71
C GLN A 156 -19.56 -7.50 3.00
N GLU A 157 -19.98 -6.52 3.79
CA GLU A 157 -21.40 -6.28 4.08
C GLU A 157 -22.16 -5.89 2.80
N GLN A 158 -21.57 -5.06 1.95
CA GLN A 158 -22.13 -4.74 0.63
C GLN A 158 -22.29 -6.00 -0.22
N GLN A 159 -21.27 -6.87 -0.29
CA GLN A 159 -21.34 -8.14 -1.01
C GLN A 159 -22.40 -9.08 -0.44
N ARG A 160 -22.60 -9.10 0.88
CA ARG A 160 -23.65 -9.91 1.53
C ARG A 160 -25.06 -9.48 1.14
N ARG A 161 -25.26 -8.18 0.89
CA ARG A 161 -26.54 -7.61 0.46
C ARG A 161 -26.78 -7.69 -1.04
N ASP A 162 -25.73 -7.93 -1.84
CA ASP A 162 -25.85 -8.10 -3.28
C ASP A 162 -26.37 -9.51 -3.62
N THR A 163 -27.68 -9.59 -3.91
CA THR A 163 -28.36 -10.84 -4.29
C THR A 163 -27.74 -11.51 -5.52
N GLN A 164 -27.27 -10.75 -6.52
CA GLN A 164 -26.67 -11.34 -7.72
C GLN A 164 -25.30 -11.92 -7.41
N PHE A 165 -24.51 -11.24 -6.59
CA PHE A 165 -23.25 -11.76 -6.08
C PHE A 165 -23.45 -13.05 -5.26
N GLN A 166 -24.45 -13.10 -4.37
CA GLN A 166 -24.76 -14.31 -3.61
C GLN A 166 -25.15 -15.48 -4.53
N LYS A 167 -26.00 -15.24 -5.52
CA LYS A 167 -26.36 -16.25 -6.54
C LYS A 167 -25.12 -16.75 -7.30
N TYR A 168 -24.24 -15.83 -7.72
CA TYR A 168 -23.00 -16.19 -8.40
C TYR A 168 -22.09 -17.04 -7.51
N LYS A 169 -21.86 -16.66 -6.25
CA LYS A 169 -21.02 -17.42 -5.32
C LYS A 169 -21.56 -18.82 -5.05
N ALA A 170 -22.88 -18.98 -4.93
CA ALA A 170 -23.50 -20.29 -4.80
C ALA A 170 -23.29 -21.15 -6.06
N ARG A 171 -23.48 -20.57 -7.26
CA ARG A 171 -23.28 -21.28 -8.54
C ARG A 171 -21.81 -21.62 -8.78
N GLU A 172 -20.89 -20.74 -8.43
CA GLU A 172 -19.44 -20.96 -8.51
C GLU A 172 -19.03 -22.16 -7.65
N ALA A 173 -19.47 -22.22 -6.39
CA ALA A 173 -19.16 -23.35 -5.51
C ALA A 173 -19.71 -24.68 -6.07
N GLN A 174 -20.92 -24.67 -6.65
CA GLN A 174 -21.48 -25.84 -7.32
C GLN A 174 -20.63 -26.27 -8.52
N ILE A 175 -20.23 -25.34 -9.39
CA ILE A 175 -19.41 -25.62 -10.57
C ILE A 175 -18.05 -26.19 -10.16
N VAL A 176 -17.40 -25.61 -9.15
CA VAL A 176 -16.11 -26.12 -8.66
C VAL A 176 -16.25 -27.56 -8.17
N ASN A 177 -17.30 -27.85 -7.40
CA ASN A 177 -17.56 -29.22 -6.93
C ASN A 177 -17.85 -30.19 -8.08
N GLU A 178 -18.67 -29.79 -9.07
CA GLU A 178 -18.95 -30.57 -10.28
C GLU A 178 -17.64 -30.91 -11.03
N VAL A 179 -16.80 -29.89 -11.29
CA VAL A 179 -15.55 -30.05 -12.04
C VAL A 179 -14.52 -30.90 -11.32
N LEU A 180 -14.44 -30.78 -9.98
CA LEU A 180 -13.54 -31.61 -9.17
C LEU A 180 -13.98 -33.07 -9.09
N ALA A 181 -15.28 -33.35 -9.18
CA ALA A 181 -15.82 -34.71 -9.17
C ALA A 181 -15.72 -35.40 -10.55
N MET A 182 -15.45 -34.66 -11.62
CA MET A 182 -15.33 -35.21 -12.97
C MET A 182 -13.98 -35.89 -13.18
N THR A 183 -14.01 -37.06 -13.83
CA THR A 183 -12.80 -37.82 -14.22
C THR A 183 -12.38 -37.58 -15.67
N SER A 184 -13.27 -37.04 -16.49
CA SER A 184 -13.02 -36.67 -17.89
C SER A 184 -13.82 -35.41 -18.26
N TYR A 185 -13.29 -34.57 -19.14
CA TYR A 185 -13.91 -33.30 -19.52
C TYR A 185 -14.34 -33.28 -20.99
N PRO A 186 -15.48 -32.65 -21.32
CA PRO A 186 -15.98 -32.56 -22.69
C PRO A 186 -14.96 -31.96 -23.67
N GLY A 187 -15.00 -32.42 -24.93
CA GLY A 187 -14.15 -31.87 -26.00
C GLY A 187 -12.65 -32.07 -25.81
N GLY A 188 -12.23 -33.00 -24.93
CA GLY A 188 -10.82 -33.21 -24.60
C GLY A 188 -10.19 -32.05 -23.84
N MET A 189 -11.01 -31.16 -23.25
CA MET A 189 -10.50 -30.02 -22.49
C MET A 189 -9.72 -30.45 -21.25
N SER A 190 -8.78 -29.62 -20.81
CA SER A 190 -8.24 -29.75 -19.47
C SER A 190 -9.30 -29.36 -18.43
N ARG A 191 -9.15 -29.84 -17.19
CA ARG A 191 -10.00 -29.44 -16.06
C ARG A 191 -10.12 -27.92 -15.93
N ASP A 192 -8.98 -27.23 -16.01
CA ASP A 192 -8.88 -25.81 -15.71
C ASP A 192 -9.51 -24.97 -16.85
N ASP A 193 -9.39 -25.42 -18.10
CA ASP A 193 -10.08 -24.79 -19.24
C ASP A 193 -11.59 -24.97 -19.14
N TYR A 194 -12.03 -26.19 -18.81
CA TYR A 194 -13.44 -26.46 -18.61
C TYR A 194 -14.03 -25.65 -17.44
N LEU A 195 -13.30 -25.54 -16.32
CA LEU A 195 -13.69 -24.70 -15.19
C LEU A 195 -13.86 -23.24 -15.62
N ARG A 196 -12.90 -22.69 -16.38
CA ARG A 196 -12.94 -21.31 -16.85
C ARG A 196 -14.18 -21.04 -17.71
N VAL A 197 -14.50 -21.93 -18.63
CA VAL A 197 -15.70 -21.83 -19.49
C VAL A 197 -16.97 -21.83 -18.62
N ARG A 198 -17.11 -22.81 -17.71
CA ARG A 198 -18.29 -22.93 -16.86
C ARG A 198 -18.48 -21.73 -15.93
N LEU A 199 -17.39 -21.20 -15.36
CA LEU A 199 -17.46 -19.97 -14.55
C LEU A 199 -17.83 -18.74 -15.39
N GLN A 200 -17.36 -18.66 -16.64
CA GLN A 200 -17.72 -17.58 -17.55
C GLN A 200 -19.21 -17.62 -17.93
N GLU A 201 -19.75 -18.79 -18.27
CA GLU A 201 -21.19 -18.99 -18.53
C GLU A 201 -22.03 -18.60 -17.32
N ALA A 202 -21.60 -18.98 -16.11
CA ALA A 202 -22.28 -18.61 -14.88
C ALA A 202 -22.32 -17.08 -14.69
N ARG A 203 -21.20 -16.38 -14.93
CA ARG A 203 -21.18 -14.90 -14.89
C ARG A 203 -22.13 -14.30 -15.91
N GLN A 204 -22.12 -14.78 -17.15
CA GLN A 204 -23.01 -14.28 -18.21
C GLN A 204 -24.48 -14.49 -17.86
N SER A 205 -24.83 -15.65 -17.30
CA SER A 205 -26.22 -15.94 -16.93
C SER A 205 -26.76 -15.05 -15.80
N ILE A 206 -25.89 -14.59 -14.89
CA ILE A 206 -26.26 -13.84 -13.69
C ILE A 206 -26.14 -12.33 -13.91
N TYR A 207 -25.10 -11.89 -14.63
CA TYR A 207 -24.80 -10.48 -14.86
C TYR A 207 -25.08 -9.99 -16.28
N GLY A 208 -25.21 -10.89 -17.27
CA GLY A 208 -25.41 -10.55 -18.68
C GLY A 208 -26.78 -9.98 -19.02
N THR A 209 -27.71 -9.93 -18.07
CA THR A 209 -29.04 -9.33 -18.21
C THR A 209 -29.14 -7.87 -17.75
N GLN A 210 -28.03 -7.22 -17.34
CA GLN A 210 -28.03 -5.78 -17.05
C GLN A 210 -27.85 -4.94 -18.32
N SER A 211 -28.90 -4.18 -18.65
CA SER A 211 -28.94 -3.08 -19.62
C SER A 211 -27.84 -2.02 -19.35
N PRO A 212 -27.42 -1.25 -20.37
CA PRO A 212 -26.37 -0.23 -20.22
C PRO A 212 -26.72 0.79 -19.12
N PRO A 213 -25.72 1.37 -18.42
CA PRO A 213 -25.97 2.49 -17.53
C PRO A 213 -26.61 3.66 -18.31
N PRO A 214 -27.50 4.47 -17.68
CA PRO A 214 -27.93 5.71 -18.31
C PRO A 214 -26.68 6.58 -18.55
N THR A 215 -26.41 6.88 -19.81
CA THR A 215 -25.46 7.92 -20.22
C THR A 215 -25.86 9.27 -19.61
N PRO A 216 -24.89 10.12 -19.25
CA PRO A 216 -25.14 11.44 -18.64
C PRO A 216 -25.99 12.35 -19.53
#